data_AF-A0A2S9XDU0-F1
#
_entry.id   AF-A0A2S9XDU0-F1
#
_cell.length_a   1.000
_cell.length_b   1.000
_cell.length_c   1.000
_cell.angle_alpha   90.00
_cell.angle_beta   90.00
_cell.angle_gamma   90.00
#
_symmetry.space_group_name_H-M   'P 1'
#
loop_
_entity.id
_entity.type
_entity.pdbx_description
1 polymer ?
#
loop_
_entity_poly.entity_id
_entity_poly.type
_entity_poly.pdbx_seq_one_letter_code
_entity_poly.pdbx_strand_id
1 'polypeptide(L)'
;MSRENSALIALEELKNLEAQRVQTVEEEARAKSEAERRAKEEAERKAREEQERIQREQEEQARLAQEEKERKEREERIRVAEAEARSRAEQEARLREEQMRLDAQVKMAERKKTPYWLYITAGVLAIGLGVGGYVLVQKNKEKEATELAKQETEKQLAAEKKAREEAEAQVAELEAKSAELADKQAELAAQLEAATSEAERAKILAEQKKLDEEQASIKKKISAGRKKGSGNGGGGSSSSSSSKKPATKERKDKLSIGGGDAPLGGL
;
A
#
# COMPACT_ATOMS: atom_id res chain seq x y z
N MET A 1 89.88 11.97 -33.22
CA MET A 1 89.00 11.50 -34.31
C MET A 1 88.20 10.26 -33.92
N SER A 2 88.76 9.14 -33.44
CA SER A 2 87.94 7.94 -33.12
C SER A 2 87.14 8.03 -31.81
N ARG A 3 87.60 8.79 -30.80
CA ARG A 3 86.95 8.88 -29.48
C ARG A 3 85.72 9.80 -29.47
N GLU A 4 85.70 10.83 -30.31
CA GLU A 4 84.54 11.71 -30.44
C GLU A 4 83.36 10.98 -31.11
N ASN A 5 83.64 10.12 -32.09
CA ASN A 5 82.62 9.35 -32.79
C ASN A 5 81.96 8.30 -31.88
N SER A 6 82.72 7.63 -31.01
CA SER A 6 82.16 6.67 -30.05
C SER A 6 81.28 7.32 -28.98
N ALA A 7 81.59 8.56 -28.58
CA ALA A 7 80.80 9.27 -27.57
C ALA A 7 79.43 9.69 -28.11
N LEU A 8 79.36 10.12 -29.38
CA LEU A 8 78.11 10.48 -30.04
C LEU A 8 77.21 9.26 -30.26
N ILE A 9 77.79 8.12 -30.67
CA ILE A 9 77.07 6.85 -30.82
C ILE A 9 76.47 6.40 -29.48
N ALA A 10 77.22 6.49 -28.38
CA ALA A 10 76.71 6.13 -27.05
C ALA A 10 75.55 7.03 -26.58
N LEU A 11 75.57 8.31 -26.95
CA LEU A 11 74.51 9.26 -26.62
C LEU A 11 73.25 9.01 -27.44
N GLU A 12 73.41 8.66 -28.71
CA GLU A 12 72.30 8.27 -29.60
C GLU A 12 71.68 6.94 -29.15
N GLU A 13 72.49 5.96 -28.73
CA GLU A 13 72.02 4.70 -28.18
C GLU A 13 71.27 4.89 -26.85
N LEU A 14 71.76 5.77 -25.96
CA LEU A 14 71.04 6.14 -24.73
C LEU A 14 69.68 6.78 -25.03
N LYS A 15 69.63 7.70 -26.00
CA LYS A 15 68.39 8.36 -26.44
C LYS A 15 67.40 7.36 -27.03
N ASN A 16 67.89 6.37 -27.78
CA ASN A 16 67.05 5.30 -28.33
C ASN A 16 66.50 4.38 -27.24
N LEU A 17 67.30 4.04 -26.22
CA LEU A 17 66.85 3.27 -25.06
C LEU A 17 65.80 4.02 -24.23
N GLU A 18 65.98 5.34 -24.05
CA GLU A 18 65.00 6.18 -23.37
C GLU A 18 63.70 6.29 -24.18
N ALA A 19 63.80 6.48 -25.50
CA ALA A 19 62.64 6.48 -26.39
C ALA A 19 61.86 5.15 -26.34
N GLN A 20 62.56 4.00 -26.31
CA GLN A 20 61.92 2.68 -26.15
C GLN A 20 61.26 2.52 -24.78
N ARG A 21 61.88 3.01 -23.70
CA ARG A 21 61.26 3.00 -22.36
C ARG A 21 60.01 3.87 -22.28
N VAL A 22 60.06 5.07 -22.86
CA VAL A 22 58.89 5.96 -22.90
C VAL A 22 57.77 5.32 -23.71
N GLN A 23 58.07 4.74 -24.88
CA GLN A 23 57.08 4.02 -25.70
C GLN A 23 56.43 2.86 -24.94
N THR A 24 57.22 2.00 -24.30
CA THR A 24 56.69 0.86 -23.54
C THR A 24 55.83 1.29 -22.34
N VAL A 25 56.24 2.33 -21.60
CA VAL A 25 55.45 2.89 -20.50
C VAL A 25 54.14 3.49 -21.02
N GLU A 26 54.17 4.22 -22.13
CA GLU A 26 52.96 4.78 -22.76
C GLU A 26 52.03 3.69 -23.28
N GLU A 27 52.55 2.65 -23.93
CA GLU A 27 51.76 1.52 -24.42
C GLU A 27 51.12 0.74 -23.28
N GLU A 28 51.85 0.48 -22.19
CA GLU A 28 51.30 -0.15 -21.00
C GLU A 28 50.23 0.72 -20.33
N ALA A 29 50.44 2.03 -20.23
CA ALA A 29 49.46 2.95 -19.68
C ALA A 29 48.18 2.99 -20.52
N ARG A 30 48.32 3.04 -21.86
CA ARG A 30 47.20 2.97 -22.80
C ARG A 30 46.48 1.64 -22.69
N ALA A 31 47.20 0.51 -22.67
CA ALA A 31 46.62 -0.82 -22.53
C ALA A 31 45.86 -1.00 -21.22
N LYS A 32 46.40 -0.51 -20.09
CA LYS A 32 45.72 -0.51 -18.79
C LYS A 32 44.44 0.34 -18.83
N SER A 33 44.50 1.53 -19.41
CA SER A 33 43.33 2.41 -19.53
C SER A 33 42.22 1.81 -20.40
N GLU A 34 42.58 1.17 -21.51
CA GLU A 34 41.62 0.48 -22.38
C GLU A 34 41.03 -0.76 -21.73
N ALA A 35 41.84 -1.56 -21.03
CA ALA A 35 41.37 -2.72 -20.29
C ALA A 35 40.37 -2.33 -19.19
N GLU A 36 40.66 -1.24 -18.45
CA GLU A 36 39.75 -0.73 -17.43
C GLU A 36 38.44 -0.19 -18.05
N ARG A 37 38.52 0.50 -19.20
CA ARG A 37 37.33 0.99 -19.91
C ARG A 37 36.45 -0.17 -20.39
N ARG A 38 37.05 -1.20 -21.00
CA ARG A 38 36.32 -2.41 -21.44
C ARG A 38 35.71 -3.16 -20.25
N ALA A 39 36.43 -3.28 -19.14
CA ALA A 39 35.91 -3.92 -17.93
C ALA A 39 34.69 -3.18 -17.36
N LYS A 40 34.71 -1.83 -17.37
CA LYS A 40 33.56 -1.01 -16.94
C LYS A 40 32.38 -1.15 -17.90
N GLU A 41 32.62 -1.09 -19.22
CA GLU A 41 31.58 -1.26 -20.24
C GLU A 41 30.93 -2.65 -20.16
N GLU A 42 31.71 -3.71 -19.96
CA GLU A 42 31.18 -5.08 -19.78
C GLU A 42 30.42 -5.25 -18.47
N ALA A 43 30.90 -4.68 -17.36
CA ALA A 43 30.21 -4.73 -16.07
C ALA A 43 28.87 -3.97 -16.14
N GLU A 44 28.85 -2.80 -16.77
CA GLU A 44 27.62 -2.03 -16.96
C GLU A 44 26.62 -2.77 -17.86
N ARG A 45 27.11 -3.38 -18.95
CA ARG A 45 26.28 -4.17 -19.85
C ARG A 45 25.66 -5.37 -19.13
N LYS A 46 26.45 -6.13 -18.35
CA LYS A 46 25.94 -7.25 -17.56
C LYS A 46 24.92 -6.80 -16.52
N ALA A 47 25.17 -5.69 -15.83
CA ALA A 47 24.21 -5.15 -14.86
C ALA A 47 22.87 -4.73 -15.51
N ARG A 48 22.92 -4.12 -16.71
CA ARG A 48 21.70 -3.79 -17.48
C ARG A 48 20.96 -5.05 -17.94
N GLU A 49 21.68 -6.04 -18.48
CA GLU A 49 21.09 -7.31 -18.91
C GLU A 49 20.43 -8.07 -17.73
N GLU A 50 21.06 -8.10 -16.55
CA GLU A 50 20.48 -8.70 -15.35
C GLU A 50 19.24 -7.95 -14.86
N GLN A 51 19.27 -6.62 -14.83
CA GLN A 51 18.09 -5.81 -14.47
C GLN A 51 16.93 -6.03 -15.43
N GLU A 52 17.21 -6.12 -16.73
CA GLU A 52 16.18 -6.38 -17.74
C GLU A 52 15.62 -7.80 -17.60
N ARG A 53 16.46 -8.80 -17.31
CA ARG A 53 15.99 -10.16 -17.02
C ARG A 53 15.08 -10.21 -15.79
N ILE A 54 15.49 -9.56 -14.70
CA ILE A 54 14.67 -9.49 -13.47
C ILE A 54 13.33 -8.81 -13.75
N GLN A 55 13.32 -7.71 -14.51
CA GLN A 55 12.07 -7.03 -14.88
C GLN A 55 11.16 -7.92 -15.72
N ARG A 56 11.69 -8.60 -16.74
CA ARG A 56 10.91 -9.54 -17.57
C ARG A 56 10.35 -10.70 -16.75
N GLU A 57 11.14 -11.28 -15.85
CA GLU A 57 10.69 -12.36 -14.97
C GLU A 57 9.60 -11.88 -14.00
N GLN A 58 9.71 -10.66 -13.46
CA GLN A 58 8.67 -10.07 -12.61
C GLN A 58 7.39 -9.77 -13.38
N GLU A 59 7.48 -9.22 -14.59
CA GLU A 59 6.33 -8.97 -15.46
C GLU A 59 5.62 -10.27 -15.85
N GLU A 60 6.38 -11.32 -16.18
CA GLU A 60 5.82 -12.63 -16.49
C GLU A 60 5.14 -13.26 -15.28
N GLN A 61 5.76 -13.21 -14.10
CA GLN A 61 5.12 -13.68 -12.86
C GLN A 61 3.87 -12.87 -12.53
N ALA A 62 3.88 -11.55 -12.72
CA ALA A 62 2.71 -10.72 -12.51
C ALA A 62 1.58 -11.09 -13.47
N ARG A 63 1.89 -11.36 -14.75
CA ARG A 63 0.90 -11.81 -15.74
C ARG A 63 0.30 -13.16 -15.36
N LEU A 64 1.13 -14.14 -15.01
CA LEU A 64 0.67 -15.47 -14.59
C LEU A 64 -0.19 -15.39 -13.32
N ALA A 65 0.19 -14.55 -12.34
CA ALA A 65 -0.59 -14.34 -11.13
C ALA A 65 -1.95 -13.67 -11.41
N GLN A 66 -2.04 -12.76 -12.38
CA GLN A 66 -3.30 -12.17 -12.82
C GLN A 66 -4.18 -13.22 -13.52
N GLU A 67 -3.61 -14.00 -14.44
CA GLU A 67 -4.32 -15.07 -15.14
C GLU A 67 -4.86 -16.13 -14.15
N GLU A 68 -4.09 -16.51 -13.12
CA GLU A 68 -4.57 -17.41 -12.08
C GLU A 68 -5.70 -16.82 -11.24
N LYS A 69 -5.61 -15.54 -10.87
CA LYS A 69 -6.66 -14.85 -10.12
C LYS A 69 -7.95 -14.81 -10.94
N GLU A 70 -7.85 -14.45 -12.23
CA GLU A 70 -9.01 -14.47 -13.11
C GLU A 70 -9.62 -15.86 -13.26
N ARG A 71 -8.81 -16.92 -13.35
CA ARG A 71 -9.30 -18.30 -13.40
C ARG A 71 -10.04 -18.66 -12.11
N LYS A 72 -9.46 -18.36 -10.94
CA LYS A 72 -10.09 -18.61 -9.64
C LYS A 72 -11.40 -17.83 -9.49
N GLU A 73 -11.42 -16.56 -9.86
CA GLU A 73 -12.66 -15.76 -9.83
C GLU A 73 -13.74 -16.31 -10.76
N ARG A 74 -13.38 -16.78 -11.96
CA ARG A 74 -14.32 -17.42 -12.88
C ARG A 74 -14.87 -18.72 -12.31
N GLU A 75 -14.00 -19.57 -11.75
CA GLU A 75 -14.40 -20.82 -11.10
C GLU A 75 -15.29 -20.58 -9.88
N GLU A 76 -14.97 -19.59 -9.04
CA GLU A 76 -15.77 -19.20 -7.88
C GLU A 76 -17.14 -18.66 -8.30
N ARG A 77 -17.20 -17.82 -9.34
CA ARG A 77 -18.48 -17.34 -9.90
C ARG A 77 -19.33 -18.49 -10.41
N ILE A 78 -18.74 -19.46 -11.10
CA ILE A 78 -19.45 -20.66 -11.57
C ILE A 78 -19.95 -21.48 -10.39
N ARG A 79 -19.12 -21.70 -9.36
CA ARG A 79 -19.52 -22.44 -8.16
C ARG A 79 -20.66 -21.76 -7.41
N VAL A 80 -20.62 -20.44 -7.26
CA VAL A 80 -21.70 -19.66 -6.63
C VAL A 80 -22.97 -19.73 -7.48
N ALA A 81 -22.87 -19.57 -8.81
CA ALA A 81 -24.01 -19.68 -9.71
C ALA A 81 -24.64 -21.08 -9.67
N GLU A 82 -23.83 -22.14 -9.59
CA GLU A 82 -24.31 -23.51 -9.45
C GLU A 82 -25.00 -23.73 -8.09
N ALA A 83 -24.40 -23.24 -6.99
CA ALA A 83 -25.01 -23.32 -5.67
C ALA A 83 -26.34 -22.55 -5.60
N GLU A 84 -26.41 -21.37 -6.22
CA GLU A 84 -27.63 -20.59 -6.32
C GLU A 84 -28.69 -21.29 -7.17
N ALA A 85 -28.31 -21.87 -8.31
CA ALA A 85 -29.23 -22.65 -9.16
C ALA A 85 -29.79 -23.87 -8.40
N ARG A 86 -28.95 -24.58 -7.63
CA ARG A 86 -29.40 -25.70 -6.78
C ARG A 86 -30.36 -25.22 -5.69
N SER A 87 -30.04 -24.13 -5.00
CA SER A 87 -30.93 -23.56 -3.98
C SER A 87 -32.28 -23.14 -4.56
N ARG A 88 -32.31 -22.55 -5.76
CA ARG A 88 -33.55 -22.17 -6.44
C ARG A 88 -34.36 -23.41 -6.84
N ALA A 89 -33.70 -24.44 -7.38
CA ALA A 89 -34.34 -25.70 -7.73
C ALA A 89 -34.94 -26.40 -6.50
N GLU A 90 -34.23 -26.40 -5.36
CA GLU A 90 -34.74 -26.94 -4.09
C GLU A 90 -35.93 -26.14 -3.55
N GLN A 91 -35.90 -24.81 -3.62
CA GLN A 91 -37.03 -23.97 -3.21
C GLN A 91 -38.26 -24.20 -4.09
N GLU A 92 -38.08 -24.30 -5.40
CA GLU A 92 -39.17 -24.65 -6.32
C GLU A 92 -39.71 -26.05 -6.06
N ALA A 93 -38.84 -27.03 -5.77
CA ALA A 93 -39.24 -28.39 -5.43
C ALA A 93 -40.09 -28.40 -4.14
N ARG A 94 -39.64 -27.69 -3.09
CA ARG A 94 -40.39 -27.54 -1.84
C ARG A 94 -41.74 -26.85 -2.06
N LEU A 95 -41.79 -25.77 -2.86
CA LEU A 95 -43.04 -25.10 -3.22
C LEU A 95 -44.00 -26.03 -3.97
N ARG A 96 -43.48 -26.85 -4.91
CA ARG A 96 -44.30 -27.84 -5.64
C ARG A 96 -44.79 -28.95 -4.70
N GLU A 97 -43.97 -29.41 -3.75
CA GLU A 97 -44.39 -30.39 -2.74
C GLU A 97 -45.48 -29.83 -1.82
N GLU A 98 -45.35 -28.58 -1.37
CA GLU A 98 -46.38 -27.91 -0.59
C GLU A 98 -47.68 -27.71 -1.38
N GLN A 99 -47.59 -27.31 -2.66
CA GLN A 99 -48.75 -27.21 -3.54
C GLN A 99 -49.42 -28.58 -3.74
N MET A 100 -48.67 -29.64 -4.03
CA MET A 100 -49.24 -30.99 -4.14
C MET A 100 -49.86 -31.47 -2.83
N ARG A 101 -49.27 -31.11 -1.69
CA ARG A 101 -49.84 -31.42 -0.37
C ARG A 101 -51.12 -30.64 -0.09
N LEU A 102 -51.17 -29.37 -0.48
CA LEU A 102 -52.38 -28.54 -0.37
C LEU A 102 -53.47 -29.04 -1.31
N ASP A 103 -53.16 -29.33 -2.57
CA ASP A 103 -54.10 -29.89 -3.54
C ASP A 103 -54.63 -31.26 -3.09
N ALA A 104 -53.77 -32.12 -2.53
CA ALA A 104 -54.21 -33.39 -1.94
C ALA A 104 -55.15 -33.18 -0.74
N GLN A 105 -54.87 -32.18 0.11
CA GLN A 105 -55.74 -31.82 1.23
C GLN A 105 -57.05 -31.20 0.77
N VAL A 106 -57.05 -30.32 -0.25
CA VAL A 106 -58.25 -29.73 -0.83
C VAL A 106 -59.11 -30.81 -1.46
N LYS A 107 -58.53 -31.74 -2.23
CA LYS A 107 -59.25 -32.88 -2.82
C LYS A 107 -59.82 -33.84 -1.77
N MET A 108 -59.15 -33.98 -0.61
CA MET A 108 -59.66 -34.73 0.54
C MET A 108 -60.71 -33.94 1.36
N ALA A 109 -60.60 -32.62 1.42
CA ALA A 109 -61.53 -31.72 2.11
C ALA A 109 -62.82 -31.49 1.29
N GLU A 110 -62.76 -31.49 -0.04
CA GLU A 110 -63.92 -31.47 -0.94
C GLU A 110 -64.85 -32.68 -0.69
N ARG A 111 -64.29 -33.82 -0.27
CA ARG A 111 -65.07 -35.02 0.10
C ARG A 111 -65.71 -34.95 1.49
N LYS A 112 -65.36 -33.97 2.32
CA LYS A 112 -65.89 -33.82 3.67
C LYS A 112 -66.35 -32.38 3.86
N LYS A 113 -67.63 -32.13 3.57
CA LYS A 113 -68.34 -30.90 3.98
C LYS A 113 -68.22 -30.76 5.50
N THR A 114 -67.19 -30.05 5.94
CA THR A 114 -66.98 -29.76 7.35
C THR A 114 -67.73 -28.49 7.72
N PRO A 115 -68.33 -28.44 8.92
CA PRO A 115 -69.15 -27.32 9.34
C PRO A 115 -68.32 -26.03 9.40
N TYR A 116 -68.88 -24.94 8.87
CA TYR A 116 -68.22 -23.64 8.61
C TYR A 116 -67.49 -23.05 9.85
N TRP A 117 -67.93 -23.40 11.06
CA TRP A 117 -67.32 -22.97 12.31
C TRP A 117 -65.87 -23.45 12.50
N LEU A 118 -65.50 -24.62 11.97
CA LEU A 118 -64.14 -25.14 12.06
C LEU A 118 -63.13 -24.29 11.27
N TYR A 119 -63.55 -23.70 10.14
CA TYR A 119 -62.70 -22.84 9.33
C TYR A 119 -62.40 -21.51 10.03
N ILE A 120 -63.34 -20.98 10.82
CA ILE A 120 -63.13 -19.76 11.60
C ILE A 120 -62.08 -20.01 12.69
N THR A 121 -62.21 -21.10 13.45
CA THR A 121 -61.21 -21.47 14.47
C THR A 121 -59.84 -21.80 13.86
N ALA A 122 -59.81 -22.48 12.72
CA ALA A 122 -58.56 -22.77 12.01
C ALA A 122 -57.90 -21.50 11.47
N GLY A 123 -58.69 -20.54 10.97
CA GLY A 123 -58.19 -19.24 10.50
C GLY A 123 -57.59 -18.41 11.62
N VAL A 124 -58.24 -18.34 12.79
CA VAL A 124 -57.72 -17.63 13.97
C VAL A 124 -56.43 -18.29 14.48
N LEU A 125 -56.37 -19.62 14.52
CA LEU A 125 -55.17 -20.35 14.93
C LEU A 125 -54.01 -20.14 13.93
N ALA A 126 -54.29 -20.16 12.63
CA ALA A 126 -53.29 -19.93 11.59
C ALA A 126 -52.73 -18.49 11.63
N ILE A 127 -53.58 -17.50 11.89
CA ILE A 127 -53.14 -16.10 12.08
C ILE A 127 -52.29 -15.98 13.34
N GLY A 128 -52.69 -16.62 14.46
CA GLY A 128 -51.93 -16.62 15.71
C GLY A 128 -50.54 -17.27 15.56
N LEU A 129 -50.47 -18.42 14.88
CA LEU A 129 -49.19 -19.10 14.60
C LEU A 129 -48.33 -18.35 13.58
N GLY A 130 -48.96 -17.73 12.57
CA GLY A 130 -48.26 -16.90 11.59
C GLY A 130 -47.63 -15.66 12.22
N VAL A 131 -48.37 -14.93 13.06
CA VAL A 131 -47.88 -13.75 13.78
C VAL A 131 -46.83 -14.15 14.83
N GLY A 132 -47.11 -15.19 15.63
CA GLY A 132 -46.17 -15.68 16.65
C GLY A 132 -44.86 -16.23 16.05
N GLY A 133 -44.95 -16.98 14.94
CA GLY A 133 -43.80 -17.49 14.20
C GLY A 133 -43.00 -16.37 13.53
N TYR A 134 -43.66 -15.37 12.95
CA TYR A 134 -43.00 -14.21 12.35
C TYR A 134 -42.20 -13.40 13.40
N VAL A 135 -42.77 -13.15 14.57
CA VAL A 135 -42.09 -12.44 15.68
C VAL A 135 -40.89 -13.23 16.20
N LEU A 136 -40.99 -14.56 16.32
CA LEU A 136 -39.86 -15.40 16.73
C LEU A 136 -38.72 -15.41 15.70
N VAL A 137 -39.04 -15.51 14.41
CA VAL A 137 -38.04 -15.47 13.32
C VAL A 137 -37.37 -14.11 13.23
N GLN A 138 -38.11 -13.01 13.42
CA GLN A 138 -37.55 -11.65 13.37
C GLN A 138 -36.59 -11.41 14.55
N LYS A 139 -36.95 -11.84 15.77
CA LYS A 139 -36.07 -11.74 16.94
C LYS A 139 -34.80 -12.61 16.85
N ASN A 140 -34.86 -13.75 16.17
CA ASN A 140 -33.65 -14.58 15.98
C ASN A 140 -32.69 -13.97 14.96
N LYS A 141 -33.22 -13.35 13.88
CA LYS A 141 -32.40 -12.66 12.89
C LYS A 141 -31.67 -11.43 13.46
N GLU A 142 -32.30 -10.68 14.35
CA GLU A 142 -31.65 -9.55 15.03
C GLU A 142 -30.52 -9.98 15.97
N LYS A 143 -30.65 -11.15 16.62
CA LYS A 143 -29.58 -11.72 17.45
C LYS A 143 -28.38 -12.17 16.62
N GLU A 144 -28.61 -12.89 15.52
CA GLU A 144 -27.52 -13.29 14.62
C GLU A 144 -26.84 -12.09 13.95
N ALA A 145 -27.61 -11.08 13.51
CA ALA A 145 -27.03 -9.87 12.93
C ALA A 145 -26.21 -9.04 13.93
N THR A 146 -26.61 -8.99 15.20
CA THR A 146 -25.87 -8.28 16.24
C THR A 146 -24.63 -9.04 16.73
N GLU A 147 -24.65 -10.37 16.74
CA GLU A 147 -23.47 -11.19 17.05
C GLU A 147 -22.44 -11.19 15.92
N LEU A 148 -22.89 -11.22 14.65
CA LEU A 148 -22.02 -11.06 13.49
C LEU A 148 -21.40 -9.66 13.44
N ALA A 149 -22.18 -8.60 13.71
CA ALA A 149 -21.64 -7.24 13.79
C ALA A 149 -20.62 -7.09 14.92
N LYS A 150 -20.85 -7.70 16.10
CA LYS A 150 -19.86 -7.70 17.20
C LYS A 150 -18.59 -8.45 16.81
N GLN A 151 -18.69 -9.63 16.20
CA GLN A 151 -17.52 -10.36 15.73
C GLN A 151 -16.73 -9.60 14.66
N GLU A 152 -17.41 -8.90 13.75
CA GLU A 152 -16.72 -8.06 12.75
C GLU A 152 -16.01 -6.88 13.40
N THR A 153 -16.63 -6.20 14.37
CA THR A 153 -15.97 -5.11 15.11
C THR A 153 -14.79 -5.60 15.94
N GLU A 154 -14.87 -6.77 16.57
CA GLU A 154 -13.77 -7.37 17.32
C GLU A 154 -12.62 -7.81 16.39
N LYS A 155 -12.93 -8.35 15.21
CA LYS A 155 -11.92 -8.68 14.19
C LYS A 155 -11.24 -7.44 13.64
N GLN A 156 -12.00 -6.36 13.41
CA GLN A 156 -11.44 -5.07 12.96
C GLN A 156 -10.56 -4.44 14.04
N LEU A 157 -10.99 -4.46 15.31
CA LEU A 157 -10.18 -3.97 16.43
C LEU A 157 -8.94 -4.83 16.67
N ALA A 158 -9.02 -6.15 16.51
CA ALA A 158 -7.87 -7.04 16.61
C ALA A 158 -6.89 -6.82 15.44
N ALA A 159 -7.38 -6.60 14.23
CA ALA A 159 -6.57 -6.26 13.07
C ALA A 159 -5.89 -4.89 13.22
N GLU A 160 -6.61 -3.89 13.74
CA GLU A 160 -6.05 -2.55 14.00
C GLU A 160 -4.99 -2.59 15.11
N LYS A 161 -5.22 -3.35 16.18
CA LYS A 161 -4.21 -3.56 17.24
C LYS A 161 -2.95 -4.22 16.71
N LYS A 162 -3.09 -5.29 15.92
CA LYS A 162 -1.93 -5.95 15.27
C LYS A 162 -1.20 -5.00 14.32
N ALA A 163 -1.93 -4.24 13.51
CA ALA A 163 -1.32 -3.26 12.62
C ALA A 163 -0.59 -2.14 13.38
N ARG A 164 -1.10 -1.72 14.55
CA ARG A 164 -0.41 -0.76 15.43
C ARG A 164 0.82 -1.38 16.09
N GLU A 165 0.73 -2.58 16.63
CA GLU A 165 1.87 -3.29 17.24
C GLU A 165 2.99 -3.53 16.21
N GLU A 166 2.66 -3.92 14.99
CA GLU A 166 3.63 -4.07 13.90
C GLU A 166 4.25 -2.73 13.48
N ALA A 167 3.46 -1.66 13.44
CA ALA A 167 3.97 -0.32 13.13
C ALA A 167 4.87 0.22 14.25
N GLU A 168 4.52 -0.02 15.52
CA GLU A 168 5.33 0.35 16.68
C GLU A 168 6.62 -0.47 16.73
N ALA A 169 6.57 -1.77 16.42
CA ALA A 169 7.76 -2.62 16.31
C ALA A 169 8.71 -2.13 15.21
N GLN A 170 8.19 -1.74 14.04
CA GLN A 170 9.00 -1.16 12.96
C GLN A 170 9.63 0.18 13.36
N VAL A 171 8.89 1.03 14.10
CA VAL A 171 9.45 2.28 14.61
C VAL A 171 10.54 2.02 15.65
N ALA A 172 10.31 1.08 16.57
CA ALA A 172 11.30 0.70 17.59
C ALA A 172 12.58 0.11 16.97
N GLU A 173 12.45 -0.72 15.93
CA GLU A 173 13.61 -1.27 15.19
C GLU A 173 14.41 -0.17 14.48
N LEU A 174 13.73 0.80 13.86
CA LEU A 174 14.38 1.94 13.23
C LEU A 174 15.06 2.87 14.26
N GLU A 175 14.46 3.04 15.45
CA GLU A 175 15.05 3.80 16.55
C GLU A 175 16.29 3.10 17.11
N ALA A 176 16.25 1.78 17.30
CA ALA A 176 17.42 0.99 17.71
C ALA A 176 18.57 1.09 16.69
N LYS A 177 18.27 0.96 15.39
CA LYS A 177 19.26 1.18 14.32
C LYS A 177 19.84 2.59 14.33
N SER A 178 19.03 3.60 14.66
CA SER A 178 19.53 4.98 14.76
C SER A 178 20.47 5.18 15.95
N ALA A 179 20.21 4.51 17.08
CA ALA A 179 21.07 4.52 18.25
C ALA A 179 22.41 3.81 17.96
N GLU A 180 22.39 2.64 17.33
CA GLU A 180 23.62 1.94 16.92
C GLU A 180 24.48 2.78 15.97
N LEU A 181 23.86 3.52 15.05
CA LEU A 181 24.58 4.42 14.16
C LEU A 181 25.19 5.62 14.90
N ALA A 182 24.52 6.13 15.95
CA ALA A 182 25.05 7.20 16.79
C ALA A 182 26.28 6.73 17.59
N ASP A 183 26.24 5.51 18.11
CA ASP A 183 27.39 4.90 18.79
C ASP A 183 28.57 4.73 17.83
N LYS A 184 28.33 4.25 16.59
CA LYS A 184 29.36 4.14 15.55
C LYS A 184 29.95 5.50 15.16
N GLN A 185 29.13 6.56 15.11
CA GLN A 185 29.63 7.92 14.86
C GLN A 185 30.51 8.41 16.00
N ALA A 186 30.14 8.15 17.26
CA ALA A 186 30.95 8.50 18.42
C ALA A 186 32.29 7.74 18.41
N GLU A 187 32.27 6.46 18.02
CA GLU A 187 33.49 5.65 17.87
C GLU A 187 34.38 6.17 16.73
N LEU A 188 33.82 6.48 15.56
CA LEU A 188 34.58 7.06 14.46
C LEU A 188 35.11 8.47 14.78
N ALA A 189 34.38 9.27 15.56
CA ALA A 189 34.87 10.56 16.04
C ALA A 189 36.08 10.38 16.96
N ALA A 190 36.06 9.39 17.86
CA ALA A 190 37.21 9.04 18.69
C ALA A 190 38.39 8.51 17.85
N GLN A 191 38.12 7.72 16.80
CA GLN A 191 39.15 7.27 15.86
C GLN A 191 39.75 8.42 15.05
N LEU A 192 38.97 9.46 14.73
CA LEU A 192 39.46 10.66 14.02
C LEU A 192 40.44 11.45 14.89
N GLU A 193 40.13 11.63 16.17
CA GLU A 193 41.02 12.27 17.16
C GLU A 193 42.30 11.45 17.39
N ALA A 194 42.20 10.12 17.37
CA ALA A 194 43.34 9.21 17.52
C ALA A 194 44.18 9.04 16.24
N ALA A 195 43.63 9.32 15.06
CA ALA A 195 44.31 9.12 13.80
C ALA A 195 45.46 10.13 13.59
N THR A 196 46.66 9.60 13.34
CA THR A 196 47.89 10.40 13.16
C THR A 196 48.20 10.73 11.70
N SER A 197 47.59 10.04 10.74
CA SER A 197 47.83 10.27 9.31
C SER A 197 46.67 10.99 8.60
N GLU A 198 47.00 11.86 7.63
CA GLU A 198 45.99 12.58 6.83
C GLU A 198 45.15 11.62 5.98
N ALA A 199 45.73 10.51 5.53
CA ALA A 199 45.03 9.49 4.75
C ALA A 199 43.99 8.71 5.57
N GLU A 200 44.26 8.43 6.86
CA GLU A 200 43.29 7.79 7.76
C GLU A 200 42.18 8.77 8.15
N ARG A 201 42.52 10.03 8.44
CA ARG A 201 41.53 11.09 8.71
C ARG A 201 40.58 11.29 7.52
N ALA A 202 41.09 11.25 6.29
CA ALA A 202 40.26 11.37 5.09
C ALA A 202 39.30 10.18 4.92
N LYS A 203 39.74 8.95 5.25
CA LYS A 203 38.88 7.75 5.21
C LYS A 203 37.80 7.78 6.28
N ILE A 204 38.15 8.16 7.51
CA ILE A 204 37.22 8.25 8.65
C ILE A 204 36.17 9.35 8.40
N LEU A 205 36.57 10.50 7.83
CA LEU A 205 35.63 11.56 7.43
C LEU A 205 34.67 11.13 6.32
N ALA A 206 35.15 10.34 5.35
CA ALA A 206 34.29 9.80 4.29
C ALA A 206 33.27 8.78 4.84
N GLU A 207 33.66 8.01 5.86
CA GLU A 207 32.79 7.05 6.54
C GLU A 207 31.76 7.74 7.44
N GLN A 208 32.15 8.78 8.18
CA GLN A 208 31.23 9.63 8.95
C GLN A 208 30.14 10.24 8.06
N LYS A 209 30.51 10.80 6.90
CA LYS A 209 29.53 11.38 5.96
C LYS A 209 28.50 10.36 5.46
N LYS A 210 28.94 9.12 5.19
CA LYS A 210 28.03 8.04 4.77
C LYS A 210 27.07 7.66 5.90
N LEU A 211 27.55 7.58 7.14
CA LEU A 211 26.71 7.29 8.31
C LEU A 211 25.74 8.44 8.62
N ASP A 212 26.15 9.70 8.42
CA ASP A 212 25.28 10.87 8.56
C ASP A 212 24.13 10.85 7.53
N GLU A 213 24.43 10.50 6.28
CA GLU A 213 23.43 10.33 5.23
C GLU A 213 22.46 9.18 5.54
N GLU A 214 22.98 8.06 6.04
CA GLU A 214 22.19 6.90 6.45
C GLU A 214 21.28 7.25 7.65
N GLN A 215 21.80 7.89 8.68
CA GLN A 215 21.01 8.40 9.81
C GLN A 215 19.93 9.40 9.37
N ALA A 216 20.27 10.34 8.48
CA ALA A 216 19.31 11.31 7.97
C ALA A 216 18.17 10.60 7.20
N SER A 217 18.50 9.55 6.44
CA SER A 217 17.51 8.73 5.72
C SER A 217 16.59 7.95 6.67
N ILE A 218 17.15 7.38 7.75
CA ILE A 218 16.40 6.63 8.78
C ILE A 218 15.52 7.58 9.58
N LYS A 219 16.04 8.73 10.01
CA LYS A 219 15.26 9.76 10.73
C LYS A 219 14.11 10.30 9.88
N LYS A 220 14.32 10.47 8.57
CA LYS A 220 13.26 10.83 7.62
C LYS A 220 12.19 9.74 7.54
N LYS A 221 12.58 8.45 7.48
CA LYS A 221 11.65 7.31 7.49
C LYS A 221 10.85 7.21 8.80
N ILE A 222 11.49 7.40 9.97
CA ILE A 222 10.82 7.43 11.28
C ILE A 222 9.80 8.58 11.35
N SER A 223 10.19 9.79 10.92
CA SER A 223 9.30 10.95 10.94
C SER A 223 8.10 10.80 9.99
N ALA A 224 8.31 10.18 8.83
CA ALA A 224 7.24 9.87 7.88
C ALA A 224 6.31 8.75 8.38
N GLY A 225 6.86 7.73 9.05
CA GLY A 225 6.10 6.64 9.68
C GLY A 225 5.19 7.14 10.81
N ARG A 226 5.73 7.95 11.73
CA ARG A 226 4.96 8.57 12.83
C ARG A 226 3.82 9.46 12.33
N LYS A 227 4.05 10.22 11.25
CA LYS A 227 3.03 11.12 10.67
C LYS A 227 1.91 10.35 9.96
N LYS A 228 2.17 9.14 9.47
CA LYS A 228 1.18 8.25 8.82
C LYS A 228 0.33 7.48 9.84
N GLY A 229 0.88 7.10 10.99
CA GLY A 229 0.14 6.45 12.09
C GLY A 229 -0.73 7.38 12.94
N SER A 230 -0.37 8.67 13.02
CA SER A 230 -1.12 9.68 13.80
C SER A 230 -2.30 10.32 13.02
N GLY A 231 -2.53 9.95 11.76
CA GLY A 231 -3.38 10.71 10.83
C GLY A 231 -4.85 10.31 10.74
N ASN A 232 -5.32 9.29 11.47
CA ASN A 232 -6.70 8.78 11.33
C ASN A 232 -7.44 8.75 12.67
N GLY A 233 -7.72 9.93 13.23
CA GLY A 233 -8.51 10.10 14.45
C GLY A 233 -8.97 11.53 14.66
N GLY A 234 -10.18 11.85 14.18
CA GLY A 234 -11.12 12.82 14.77
C GLY A 234 -10.68 14.24 15.13
N GLY A 235 -11.04 15.20 14.27
CA GLY A 235 -11.91 16.33 14.66
C GLY A 235 -11.32 17.58 15.34
N GLY A 236 -11.46 18.72 14.66
CA GLY A 236 -12.03 19.94 15.26
C GLY A 236 -11.10 21.12 15.59
N SER A 237 -11.27 22.20 14.80
CA SER A 237 -11.19 23.63 15.19
C SER A 237 -9.85 24.25 15.62
N SER A 238 -9.28 25.10 14.76
CA SER A 238 -9.30 26.57 14.99
C SER A 238 -8.63 27.38 13.85
N SER A 239 -9.40 28.35 13.34
CA SER A 239 -9.03 29.66 12.78
C SER A 239 -7.77 29.85 11.91
N SER A 240 -7.94 30.26 10.65
CA SER A 240 -8.02 31.70 10.30
C SER A 240 -8.06 31.99 8.79
N SER A 241 -8.87 32.99 8.46
CA SER A 241 -8.77 33.90 7.29
C SER A 241 -9.37 33.50 5.93
N SER A 242 -10.23 34.41 5.46
CA SER A 242 -10.58 34.73 4.07
C SER A 242 -11.56 33.82 3.30
N SER A 243 -12.84 34.12 3.52
CA SER A 243 -13.81 34.47 2.46
C SER A 243 -13.71 33.75 1.10
N LYS A 244 -14.51 32.70 0.93
CA LYS A 244 -15.19 32.40 -0.34
C LYS A 244 -16.62 31.93 -0.04
N LYS A 245 -17.60 32.77 -0.38
CA LYS A 245 -19.04 32.48 -0.30
C LYS A 245 -19.41 31.37 -1.32
N PRO A 246 -20.43 30.53 -1.03
CA PRO A 246 -20.99 29.63 -2.03
C PRO A 246 -21.83 30.41 -3.05
N ALA A 247 -21.73 30.03 -4.33
CA ALA A 247 -22.44 30.65 -5.44
C ALA A 247 -23.95 30.34 -5.37
N THR A 248 -24.75 31.30 -4.91
CA THR A 248 -26.20 31.29 -5.07
C THR A 248 -26.58 32.11 -6.30
N LYS A 249 -27.40 31.50 -7.18
CA LYS A 249 -27.98 32.11 -8.39
C LYS A 249 -28.56 33.50 -8.11
N GLU A 250 -28.21 34.46 -8.95
CA GLU A 250 -28.76 35.81 -8.95
C GLU A 250 -30.28 35.79 -9.15
N ARG A 251 -31.02 36.40 -8.22
CA ARG A 251 -32.28 37.07 -8.54
C ARG A 251 -32.02 38.57 -8.38
N LYS A 252 -31.96 39.27 -9.51
CA LYS A 252 -32.25 40.71 -9.54
C LYS A 252 -33.72 40.86 -9.17
N ASP A 253 -33.99 41.58 -8.08
CA ASP A 253 -34.82 42.77 -8.17
C ASP A 253 -34.82 43.55 -6.85
N LYS A 254 -34.80 44.87 -7.04
CA LYS A 254 -34.69 45.91 -6.04
C LYS A 254 -35.91 45.90 -5.12
N LEU A 255 -35.68 45.91 -3.81
CA LEU A 255 -36.53 46.66 -2.89
C LEU A 255 -35.65 47.25 -1.79
N SER A 256 -35.38 48.53 -2.00
CA SER A 256 -34.81 49.46 -1.03
C SER A 256 -35.74 49.56 0.17
N ILE A 257 -35.33 49.03 1.32
CA ILE A 257 -35.90 49.37 2.62
C ILE A 257 -34.73 49.53 3.61
N GLY A 258 -34.59 50.75 4.13
CA GLY A 258 -34.04 50.98 5.45
C GLY A 258 -32.73 51.75 5.50
N GLY A 259 -32.82 53.08 5.65
CA GLY A 259 -31.77 53.81 6.37
C GLY A 259 -31.69 55.30 6.09
N GLY A 260 -32.52 56.09 6.77
CA GLY A 260 -32.23 57.51 7.05
C GLY A 260 -32.95 58.49 6.13
N ASP A 261 -34.04 59.07 6.60
CA ASP A 261 -34.03 60.42 7.20
C ASP A 261 -35.50 60.80 7.43
N ALA A 262 -35.92 60.94 8.68
CA ALA A 262 -37.24 61.49 9.01
C ALA A 262 -37.03 62.88 9.58
N PRO A 263 -37.07 63.94 8.77
CA PRO A 263 -37.27 65.28 9.30
C PRO A 263 -38.76 65.44 9.64
N LEU A 264 -39.07 65.40 10.93
CA LEU A 264 -40.15 66.22 11.45
C LEU A 264 -39.83 67.68 11.10
N GLY A 265 -40.52 68.23 10.11
CA GLY A 265 -40.21 69.55 9.60
C GLY A 265 -41.22 70.10 8.60
N GLY A 266 -42.45 70.33 9.05
CA GLY A 266 -43.27 71.45 8.57
C GLY A 266 -44.37 71.15 7.55
N LEU A 267 -45.58 71.53 7.99
CA LEU A 267 -46.83 71.78 7.24
C LEU A 267 -47.73 70.56 6.98
#